data_AF-A0AAJ2ED77-F1
#
_entry.id   AF-A0AAJ2ED77-F1
#
_cell.length_a   1.000
_cell.length_b   1.000
_cell.length_c   1.000
_cell.angle_alpha   90.00
_cell.angle_beta   90.00
_cell.angle_gamma   90.00
#
_symmetry.space_group_name_H-M   'P 1'
#
loop_
_entity.id
_entity.type
_entity.pdbx_description
1 polymer ?
#
loop_
_entity_poly.entity_id
_entity_poly.type
_entity_poly.pdbx_seq_one_letter_code
_entity_poly.pdbx_strand_id
1 'polypeptide(L)'
;MSGLPIASNLYYDNHFKKPGVKLLPNEFYMTSEDMVLVTVLGSCVAACINDRTAGIGGMNHFMLPDDGSDASHASSDSMRYGAYAMEVLINELIKRGGRRERFEAKVFGGGAVLAGMTTINIGDRNSEFVRRYLALEKIRIVAEDLQGMHPRKVAFMPRSGQVMVKKLKTQHDPVVVEREQALVQRTPEERAERLARARARVELFQSNAGAAKPRVELFTTSASTLAKPRVELFGNAARSLRGAKTPEEA
;
A
#
# COMPACT_ATOMS: atom_id res chain seq x y z
N MET A 1 -25.13 -8.41 -11.88
CA MET A 1 -24.46 -8.53 -10.57
C MET A 1 -23.05 -7.95 -10.71
N SER A 2 -22.74 -6.83 -10.07
CA SER A 2 -21.38 -6.27 -10.09
C SER A 2 -21.02 -5.93 -8.65
N GLY A 3 -20.26 -6.82 -8.00
CA GLY A 3 -19.90 -6.76 -6.59
C GLY A 3 -18.83 -5.70 -6.29
N LEU A 4 -18.48 -5.57 -5.00
CA LEU A 4 -17.31 -4.80 -4.56
C LEU A 4 -16.05 -5.24 -5.33
N PRO A 5 -15.01 -4.39 -5.48
CA PRO A 5 -13.77 -4.71 -6.19
C PRO A 5 -12.88 -5.70 -5.41
N ILE A 6 -13.46 -6.84 -5.04
CA ILE A 6 -12.81 -7.94 -4.33
C ILE A 6 -12.03 -8.75 -5.35
N ALA A 7 -10.74 -9.00 -5.07
CA ALA A 7 -9.90 -9.83 -5.92
C ALA A 7 -10.47 -11.26 -6.01
N SER A 8 -10.58 -11.80 -7.22
CA SER A 8 -11.10 -13.15 -7.48
C SER A 8 -10.04 -14.15 -7.94
N ASN A 9 -8.78 -13.70 -8.09
CA ASN A 9 -7.67 -14.52 -8.57
C ASN A 9 -7.12 -15.43 -7.45
N LEU A 10 -7.93 -16.41 -7.05
CA LEU A 10 -7.58 -17.46 -6.10
C LEU A 10 -6.68 -18.52 -6.74
N TYR A 11 -5.66 -18.97 -6.01
CA TYR A 11 -4.75 -20.02 -6.43
C TYR A 11 -4.15 -20.73 -5.21
N TYR A 12 -3.41 -21.81 -5.42
CA TYR A 12 -2.60 -22.42 -4.37
C TYR A 12 -1.15 -21.96 -4.50
N ASP A 13 -0.60 -21.33 -3.45
CA ASP A 13 0.78 -20.86 -3.46
C ASP A 13 1.73 -21.97 -3.00
N ASN A 14 2.54 -22.47 -3.94
CA ASN A 14 3.47 -23.56 -3.69
C ASN A 14 4.67 -23.20 -2.80
N HIS A 15 4.99 -21.91 -2.66
CA HIS A 15 6.07 -21.44 -1.80
C HIS A 15 5.61 -21.35 -0.34
N PHE A 16 4.41 -20.81 -0.13
CA PHE A 16 3.82 -20.66 1.21
C PHE A 16 3.02 -21.89 1.67
N LYS A 17 2.75 -22.84 0.76
CA LYS A 17 1.96 -24.07 1.01
C LYS A 17 0.55 -23.77 1.55
N LYS A 18 -0.07 -22.69 1.08
CA LYS A 18 -1.37 -22.20 1.51
C LYS A 18 -2.18 -21.70 0.31
N PRO A 19 -3.53 -21.61 0.43
CA PRO A 19 -4.32 -20.83 -0.52
C PRO A 19 -3.78 -19.41 -0.64
N GLY A 20 -3.93 -18.80 -1.81
CA GLY A 20 -3.46 -17.46 -2.08
C GLY A 20 -4.38 -16.68 -2.99
N VAL A 21 -4.32 -15.35 -2.89
CA VAL A 21 -5.05 -14.43 -3.77
C VAL A 21 -4.06 -13.47 -4.39
N LYS A 22 -4.13 -13.31 -5.72
CA LYS A 22 -3.33 -12.32 -6.43
C LYS A 22 -4.16 -11.04 -6.62
N LEU A 23 -3.77 -9.96 -5.95
CA LEU A 23 -4.44 -8.67 -6.07
C LEU A 23 -3.89 -7.92 -7.27
N LEU A 24 -4.78 -7.48 -8.14
CA LEU A 24 -4.51 -6.56 -9.24
C LEU A 24 -4.76 -5.11 -8.79
N PRO A 25 -4.28 -4.13 -9.58
CA PRO A 25 -4.52 -2.74 -9.29
C PRO A 25 -6.01 -2.46 -9.10
N ASN A 26 -6.31 -1.78 -7.99
CA ASN A 26 -7.62 -1.33 -7.55
C ASN A 26 -8.55 -2.44 -7.06
N GLU A 27 -7.98 -3.59 -6.72
CA GLU A 27 -8.65 -4.63 -5.98
C GLU A 27 -8.26 -4.55 -4.50
N PHE A 28 -9.12 -5.09 -3.67
CA PHE A 28 -8.78 -5.42 -2.29
C PHE A 28 -9.20 -6.85 -1.99
N TYR A 29 -8.68 -7.39 -0.91
CA TYR A 29 -9.11 -8.67 -0.39
C TYR A 29 -8.97 -8.69 1.12
N MET A 30 -9.93 -9.30 1.80
CA MET A 30 -9.95 -9.44 3.25
C MET A 30 -10.35 -10.86 3.62
N THR A 31 -9.75 -11.38 4.69
CA THR A 31 -9.92 -12.77 5.09
C THR A 31 -9.57 -12.97 6.57
N SER A 32 -10.18 -13.99 7.15
CA SER A 32 -9.81 -14.58 8.44
C SER A 32 -9.16 -15.96 8.27
N GLU A 33 -9.08 -16.45 7.03
CA GLU A 33 -8.51 -17.75 6.70
C GLU A 33 -6.99 -17.70 6.69
N ASP A 34 -6.38 -18.87 6.85
CA ASP A 34 -4.93 -19.04 6.81
C ASP A 34 -4.41 -19.10 5.36
N MET A 35 -4.31 -17.92 4.75
CA MET A 35 -3.97 -17.76 3.33
C MET A 35 -2.98 -16.60 3.09
N VAL A 36 -2.44 -16.51 1.88
CA VAL A 36 -1.50 -15.45 1.47
C VAL A 36 -2.09 -14.50 0.44
N LEU A 37 -2.05 -13.20 0.70
CA LEU A 37 -2.42 -12.16 -0.26
C LEU A 37 -1.16 -11.65 -0.95
N VAL A 38 -1.11 -11.72 -2.27
CA VAL A 38 0.08 -11.41 -3.06
C VAL A 38 -0.20 -10.32 -4.07
N THR A 39 0.71 -9.36 -4.19
CA THR A 39 0.65 -8.36 -5.25
C THR A 39 2.04 -7.91 -5.70
N VAL A 40 2.10 -7.25 -6.85
CA VAL A 40 3.32 -6.65 -7.41
C VAL A 40 3.06 -5.17 -7.61
N LEU A 41 3.94 -4.34 -7.07
CA LEU A 41 3.81 -2.89 -6.98
C LEU A 41 5.02 -2.24 -7.66
N GLY A 42 4.79 -1.28 -8.55
CA GLY A 42 5.76 -0.23 -8.82
C GLY A 42 5.29 1.05 -8.13
N SER A 43 4.78 2.03 -8.87
CA SER A 43 4.29 3.32 -8.37
C SER A 43 3.01 3.21 -7.54
N CYS A 44 2.23 2.13 -7.71
CA CYS A 44 1.09 1.79 -6.85
C CYS A 44 1.52 1.55 -5.39
N VAL A 45 0.57 1.68 -4.46
CA VAL A 45 0.77 1.36 -3.04
C VAL A 45 -0.23 0.30 -2.59
N ALA A 46 0.22 -0.59 -1.71
CA ALA A 46 -0.62 -1.52 -0.98
C ALA A 46 -0.59 -1.21 0.51
N ALA A 47 -1.77 -1.14 1.13
CA ALA A 47 -1.92 -1.16 2.58
C ALA A 47 -2.38 -2.55 3.02
N CYS A 48 -1.58 -3.17 3.89
CA CYS A 48 -1.90 -4.40 4.60
C CYS A 48 -2.39 -4.03 6.00
N ILE A 49 -3.65 -4.27 6.31
CA ILE A 49 -4.25 -3.95 7.61
C ILE A 49 -4.67 -5.25 8.28
N ASN A 50 -4.36 -5.41 9.57
CA ASN A 50 -4.82 -6.56 10.34
C ASN A 50 -5.17 -6.24 11.79
N ASP A 51 -6.12 -7.01 12.33
CA ASP A 51 -6.37 -7.17 13.75
C ASP A 51 -5.84 -8.57 14.14
N ARG A 52 -4.66 -8.61 14.77
CA ARG A 52 -4.02 -9.87 15.17
C ARG A 52 -4.84 -10.64 16.20
N THR A 53 -5.59 -9.94 17.05
CA THR A 53 -6.40 -10.59 18.09
C THR A 53 -7.62 -11.27 17.49
N ALA A 54 -8.29 -10.61 16.54
CA ALA A 54 -9.40 -11.21 15.80
C ALA A 54 -8.94 -12.23 14.75
N GLY A 55 -7.65 -12.24 14.39
CA GLY A 55 -7.09 -13.12 13.37
C GLY A 55 -7.57 -12.77 11.96
N ILE A 56 -7.94 -11.51 11.73
CA ILE A 56 -8.45 -11.03 10.45
C ILE A 56 -7.53 -9.97 9.87
N GLY A 57 -7.47 -9.90 8.55
CA GLY A 57 -6.77 -8.82 7.88
C GLY A 57 -7.09 -8.78 6.41
N GLY A 58 -6.55 -7.78 5.74
CA GLY A 58 -6.73 -7.60 4.32
C GLY A 58 -5.69 -6.69 3.72
N MET A 59 -5.63 -6.71 2.40
CA MET A 59 -4.73 -5.92 1.61
C MET A 59 -5.52 -5.22 0.52
N ASN A 60 -5.19 -3.97 0.25
CA ASN A 60 -5.60 -3.31 -0.99
C ASN A 60 -4.39 -3.11 -1.91
N HIS A 61 -4.67 -2.77 -3.15
CA HIS A 61 -3.69 -2.30 -4.11
C HIS A 61 -4.32 -1.09 -4.80
N PHE A 62 -3.85 0.12 -4.52
CA PHE A 62 -4.41 1.32 -5.14
C PHE A 62 -3.34 2.12 -5.88
N MET A 63 -3.80 2.92 -6.83
CA MET A 63 -3.03 3.91 -7.54
C MET A 63 -3.90 5.16 -7.63
N LEU A 64 -3.37 6.31 -7.20
CA LEU A 64 -4.07 7.58 -7.42
C LEU A 64 -4.01 7.91 -8.92
N PRO A 65 -5.08 8.44 -9.52
CA PRO A 65 -5.02 8.93 -10.87
C PRO A 65 -4.00 10.07 -10.98
N ASP A 66 -3.29 10.11 -12.11
CA ASP A 66 -2.47 11.26 -12.48
C ASP A 66 -3.41 12.34 -13.03
N ASP A 67 -3.55 13.42 -12.26
CA ASP A 67 -4.39 14.57 -12.58
C ASP A 67 -3.63 15.68 -13.31
N GLY A 68 -2.35 15.47 -13.64
CA GLY A 68 -1.54 16.45 -14.37
C GLY A 68 -1.32 17.78 -13.63
N SER A 69 -1.79 17.89 -12.38
CA SER A 69 -1.56 19.03 -11.51
C SER A 69 -0.29 18.83 -10.68
N ASP A 70 0.37 19.95 -10.34
CA ASP A 70 1.55 19.97 -9.49
C ASP A 70 1.36 19.11 -8.24
N ALA A 71 2.44 18.48 -7.76
CA ALA A 71 2.42 17.62 -6.57
C ALA A 71 1.85 18.32 -5.31
N SER A 72 1.83 19.65 -5.28
CA SER A 72 1.22 20.48 -4.24
C SER A 72 -0.31 20.50 -4.26
N HIS A 73 -0.94 20.11 -5.37
CA HIS A 73 -2.38 20.11 -5.58
C HIS A 73 -2.84 18.76 -6.12
N ALA A 74 -2.78 17.71 -5.27
CA ALA A 74 -3.55 16.51 -5.52
C ALA A 74 -5.04 16.91 -5.65
N SER A 75 -5.63 16.69 -6.82
CA SER A 75 -7.02 17.03 -7.07
C SER A 75 -7.95 16.27 -6.11
N SER A 76 -9.13 16.85 -5.84
CA SER A 76 -10.14 16.24 -4.95
C SER A 76 -10.47 14.80 -5.37
N ASP A 77 -10.47 14.51 -6.67
CA ASP A 77 -10.84 13.18 -7.18
C ASP A 77 -9.73 12.13 -6.99
N SER A 78 -8.46 12.51 -7.13
CA SER A 78 -7.34 11.64 -6.77
C SER A 78 -7.43 11.21 -5.30
N MET A 79 -7.58 12.19 -4.41
CA MET A 79 -7.70 11.92 -2.97
C MET A 79 -8.93 11.08 -2.64
N ARG A 80 -10.09 11.35 -3.27
CA ARG A 80 -11.31 10.56 -3.10
C ARG A 80 -11.11 9.10 -3.50
N TYR A 81 -10.34 8.86 -4.56
CA TYR A 81 -10.07 7.51 -5.03
C TYR A 81 -9.26 6.69 -4.03
N GLY A 82 -8.14 7.25 -3.56
CA GLY A 82 -7.34 6.62 -2.52
C GLY A 82 -8.14 6.41 -1.24
N ALA A 83 -8.93 7.41 -0.84
CA ALA A 83 -9.75 7.34 0.36
C ALA A 83 -10.78 6.21 0.27
N TYR A 84 -11.42 6.07 -0.88
CA TYR A 84 -12.35 4.97 -1.15
C TYR A 84 -11.68 3.59 -0.99
N ALA A 85 -10.51 3.39 -1.60
CA ALA A 85 -9.82 2.09 -1.55
C ALA A 85 -9.40 1.70 -0.11
N MET A 86 -9.07 2.68 0.72
CA MET A 86 -8.75 2.46 2.14
C MET A 86 -10.00 2.24 2.97
N GLU A 87 -11.03 3.06 2.77
CA GLU A 87 -12.30 3.01 3.51
C GLU A 87 -13.01 1.67 3.32
N VAL A 88 -13.10 1.20 2.07
CA VAL A 88 -13.69 -0.11 1.76
C VAL A 88 -12.98 -1.23 2.51
N LEU A 89 -11.64 -1.25 2.48
CA LEU A 89 -10.86 -2.28 3.18
C LEU A 89 -11.13 -2.24 4.70
N ILE A 90 -11.05 -1.06 5.31
CA ILE A 90 -11.24 -0.88 6.76
C ILE A 90 -12.65 -1.30 7.16
N ASN A 91 -13.68 -0.87 6.42
CA ASN A 91 -15.06 -1.17 6.76
C ASN A 91 -15.36 -2.67 6.60
N GLU A 92 -14.83 -3.32 5.58
CA GLU A 92 -14.99 -4.76 5.41
C GLU A 92 -14.27 -5.59 6.48
N LEU A 93 -13.13 -5.10 7.00
CA LEU A 93 -12.50 -5.71 8.17
C LEU A 93 -13.35 -5.54 9.43
N ILE A 94 -13.94 -4.37 9.65
CA ILE A 94 -14.83 -4.12 10.80
C ILE A 94 -16.07 -5.03 10.73
N LYS A 95 -16.70 -5.14 9.56
CA LYS A 95 -17.86 -6.02 9.35
C LYS A 95 -17.55 -7.49 9.65
N ARG A 96 -16.30 -7.91 9.49
CA ARG A 96 -15.83 -9.27 9.82
C ARG A 96 -15.37 -9.43 11.27
N GLY A 97 -15.66 -8.46 12.14
CA GLY A 97 -15.36 -8.51 13.58
C GLY A 97 -14.06 -7.81 13.98
N GLY A 98 -13.43 -7.08 13.07
CA GLY A 98 -12.22 -6.30 13.35
C GLY A 98 -12.52 -5.08 14.20
N ARG A 99 -11.61 -4.77 15.13
CA ARG A 99 -11.72 -3.56 15.94
C ARG A 99 -10.72 -2.51 15.46
N ARG A 100 -11.22 -1.33 15.09
CA ARG A 100 -10.41 -0.26 14.49
C ARG A 100 -9.24 0.15 15.39
N GLU A 101 -9.46 0.21 16.69
CA GLU A 101 -8.44 0.52 17.70
C GLU A 101 -7.31 -0.52 17.80
N ARG A 102 -7.50 -1.70 17.21
CA ARG A 102 -6.50 -2.78 17.16
C ARG A 102 -5.82 -2.93 15.82
N PHE A 103 -6.27 -2.17 14.82
CA PHE A 103 -5.71 -2.27 13.48
C PHE A 103 -4.26 -1.79 13.49
N GLU A 104 -3.40 -2.62 12.92
CA GLU A 104 -2.04 -2.28 12.56
C GLU A 104 -1.93 -2.26 11.04
N ALA A 105 -1.25 -1.26 10.50
CA ALA A 105 -1.00 -1.14 9.07
C ALA A 105 0.46 -1.41 8.74
N LYS A 106 0.69 -2.05 7.59
CA LYS A 106 1.99 -2.13 6.92
C LYS A 106 1.82 -1.70 5.48
N VAL A 107 2.68 -0.81 4.98
CA VAL A 107 2.51 -0.18 3.67
C VAL A 107 3.73 -0.36 2.78
N PHE A 108 3.49 -0.65 1.50
CA PHE A 108 4.54 -1.02 0.56
C PHE A 108 4.24 -0.46 -0.84
N GLY A 109 5.28 -0.25 -1.64
CA GLY A 109 5.15 0.19 -3.04
C GLY A 109 5.68 1.60 -3.28
N GLY A 110 5.01 2.37 -4.12
CA GLY A 110 5.40 3.76 -4.45
C GLY A 110 6.72 3.88 -5.21
N GLY A 111 7.22 2.81 -5.81
CA GLY A 111 8.49 2.80 -6.53
C GLY A 111 8.42 3.48 -7.90
N ALA A 112 9.52 4.12 -8.30
CA ALA A 112 9.72 4.70 -9.62
C ALA A 112 10.25 3.62 -10.59
N VAL A 113 9.34 2.97 -11.32
CA VAL A 113 9.66 1.86 -12.23
C VAL A 113 9.85 2.25 -13.69
N LEU A 114 9.29 3.38 -14.11
CA LEU A 114 9.50 3.92 -15.46
C LEU A 114 10.58 5.00 -15.40
N ALA A 115 11.50 4.97 -16.36
CA ALA A 115 12.47 6.04 -16.55
C ALA A 115 11.73 7.30 -17.02
N GLY A 116 11.43 8.22 -16.10
CA GLY A 116 10.75 9.50 -16.39
C GLY A 116 10.18 10.15 -15.14
N MET A 117 10.14 11.49 -15.13
CA MET A 117 9.69 12.29 -13.97
C MET A 117 8.25 11.98 -13.53
N THR A 118 7.37 11.58 -14.44
CA THR A 118 5.94 11.35 -14.16
C THR A 118 5.70 10.23 -13.15
N THR A 119 6.45 9.12 -13.22
CA THR A 119 6.21 8.00 -12.28
C THR A 119 6.84 8.18 -10.92
N ILE A 120 7.93 8.95 -10.85
CA ILE A 120 8.52 9.40 -9.58
C ILE A 120 7.46 10.21 -8.81
N ASN A 121 6.80 11.16 -9.49
CA ASN A 121 5.75 11.97 -8.88
C ASN A 121 4.54 11.14 -8.43
N ILE A 122 4.12 10.13 -9.18
CA ILE A 122 2.97 9.27 -8.80
C ILE A 122 3.30 8.43 -7.55
N GLY A 123 4.47 7.79 -7.52
CA GLY A 123 4.89 6.96 -6.39
C GLY A 123 4.99 7.74 -5.08
N ASP A 124 5.54 8.95 -5.14
CA ASP A 124 5.65 9.85 -4.00
C ASP A 124 4.28 10.31 -3.49
N ARG A 125 3.38 10.70 -4.41
CA ARG A 125 1.99 11.09 -4.07
C ARG A 125 1.21 9.95 -3.41
N ASN A 126 1.31 8.72 -3.95
CA ASN A 126 0.65 7.55 -3.37
C ASN A 126 1.19 7.24 -1.96
N SER A 127 2.50 7.38 -1.78
CA SER A 127 3.19 7.15 -0.49
C SER A 127 2.81 8.21 0.55
N GLU A 128 2.73 9.48 0.16
CA GLU A 128 2.30 10.55 1.06
C GLU A 128 0.81 10.40 1.42
N PHE A 129 -0.03 10.09 0.44
CA PHE A 129 -1.45 9.85 0.66
C PHE A 129 -1.69 8.75 1.70
N VAL A 130 -1.06 7.57 1.57
CA VAL A 130 -1.33 6.46 2.50
C VAL A 130 -0.92 6.81 3.93
N ARG A 131 0.21 7.52 4.10
CA ARG A 131 0.70 7.96 5.42
C ARG A 131 -0.27 8.94 6.05
N ARG A 132 -0.71 9.96 5.30
CA ARG A 132 -1.69 10.96 5.79
C ARG A 132 -3.02 10.32 6.13
N TYR A 133 -3.54 9.44 5.26
CA TYR A 133 -4.81 8.76 5.47
C TYR A 133 -4.79 7.91 6.75
N LEU A 134 -3.76 7.07 6.92
CA LEU A 134 -3.64 6.21 8.11
C LEU A 134 -3.45 7.02 9.41
N ALA A 135 -2.72 8.14 9.35
CA ALA A 135 -2.58 9.04 10.49
C ALA A 135 -3.92 9.66 10.89
N LEU A 136 -4.74 10.12 9.93
CA LEU A 136 -6.08 10.66 10.18
C LEU A 136 -7.03 9.61 10.77
N GLU A 137 -6.98 8.38 10.27
CA GLU A 137 -7.74 7.24 10.81
C GLU A 137 -7.18 6.68 12.13
N LYS A 138 -6.08 7.26 12.64
CA LYS A 138 -5.40 6.81 13.87
C LYS A 138 -4.96 5.33 13.82
N ILE A 139 -4.67 4.81 12.63
CA ILE A 139 -4.17 3.45 12.42
C ILE A 139 -2.64 3.53 12.35
N ARG A 140 -1.95 2.87 13.30
CA ARG A 140 -0.49 2.92 13.37
C ARG A 140 0.14 2.14 12.23
N ILE A 141 1.09 2.77 11.54
CA ILE A 141 1.99 2.09 10.60
C ILE A 141 3.10 1.42 11.42
N VAL A 142 3.15 0.09 11.43
CA VAL A 142 4.16 -0.69 12.16
C VAL A 142 5.35 -1.11 11.28
N ALA A 143 5.19 -1.05 9.96
CA ALA A 143 6.28 -1.26 9.00
C ALA A 143 5.95 -0.58 7.66
N GLU A 144 6.97 -0.05 6.99
CA GLU A 144 6.83 0.47 5.63
C GLU A 144 8.08 0.22 4.76
N ASP A 145 7.87 -0.04 3.47
CA ASP A 145 8.91 0.03 2.42
C ASP A 145 8.29 0.69 1.18
N LEU A 146 8.25 2.02 1.25
CA LEU A 146 7.69 2.92 0.23
C LEU A 146 8.81 3.54 -0.62
N GLN A 147 8.44 4.12 -1.77
CA GLN A 147 9.33 4.90 -2.65
C GLN A 147 10.49 4.09 -3.24
N GLY A 148 11.50 4.73 -3.84
CA GLY A 148 12.70 4.07 -4.38
C GLY A 148 12.56 3.52 -5.81
N MET A 149 13.64 2.94 -6.34
CA MET A 149 13.79 2.66 -7.79
C MET A 149 13.34 1.26 -8.24
N HIS A 150 12.83 0.44 -7.33
CA HIS A 150 12.59 -0.98 -7.59
C HIS A 150 11.11 -1.32 -7.41
N PRO A 151 10.50 -2.06 -8.35
CA PRO A 151 9.23 -2.71 -8.09
C PRO A 151 9.39 -3.76 -6.99
N ARG A 152 8.28 -4.09 -6.34
CA ARG A 152 8.25 -4.99 -5.18
C ARG A 152 7.12 -5.99 -5.31
N LYS A 153 7.45 -7.26 -5.12
CA LYS A 153 6.46 -8.29 -4.83
C LYS A 153 6.21 -8.32 -3.33
N VAL A 154 4.95 -8.19 -2.92
CA VAL A 154 4.50 -8.23 -1.54
C VAL A 154 3.66 -9.48 -1.34
N ALA A 155 3.95 -10.23 -0.28
CA ALA A 155 3.17 -11.37 0.18
C ALA A 155 2.79 -11.15 1.65
N PHE A 156 1.50 -11.07 1.92
CA PHE A 156 0.94 -10.76 3.22
C PHE A 156 0.16 -11.95 3.76
N MET A 157 0.40 -12.34 5.01
CA MET A 157 -0.36 -13.33 5.74
C MET A 157 -1.29 -12.60 6.73
N PRO A 158 -2.58 -12.42 6.41
CA PRO A 158 -3.46 -11.54 7.16
C PRO A 158 -3.66 -11.96 8.62
N ARG A 159 -3.76 -13.28 8.85
CA ARG A 159 -3.98 -13.87 10.17
C ARG A 159 -2.85 -13.57 11.16
N SER A 160 -1.59 -13.66 10.72
CA SER A 160 -0.42 -13.39 11.58
C SER A 160 0.04 -11.92 11.51
N GLY A 161 -0.32 -11.23 10.43
CA GLY A 161 0.19 -9.90 10.12
C GLY A 161 1.58 -9.91 9.47
N GLN A 162 2.17 -11.08 9.18
CA GLN A 162 3.49 -11.17 8.58
C GLN A 162 3.47 -10.71 7.13
N VAL A 163 4.48 -9.94 6.73
CA VAL A 163 4.67 -9.53 5.33
C VAL A 163 6.07 -9.91 4.88
N MET A 164 6.17 -10.41 3.65
CA MET A 164 7.42 -10.61 2.94
C MET A 164 7.46 -9.71 1.71
N VAL A 165 8.58 -9.03 1.54
CA VAL A 165 8.81 -8.10 0.42
C VAL A 165 10.02 -8.55 -0.36
N LYS A 166 9.87 -8.69 -1.67
CA LYS A 166 10.97 -8.96 -2.60
C LYS A 166 11.10 -7.81 -3.59
N LYS A 167 12.20 -7.06 -3.50
CA LYS A 167 12.56 -6.07 -4.53
C LYS A 167 12.90 -6.80 -5.83
N LEU A 168 12.26 -6.39 -6.91
CA LEU A 168 12.46 -6.91 -8.25
C LEU A 168 13.52 -6.05 -8.96
N LYS A 169 14.30 -6.66 -9.86
CA LYS A 169 15.34 -5.92 -10.59
C LYS A 169 14.67 -4.99 -11.61
N THR A 170 15.03 -3.71 -11.58
CA THR A 170 14.38 -2.63 -12.37
C THR A 170 14.48 -2.84 -13.88
N GLN A 171 15.47 -3.60 -14.37
CA GLN A 171 15.80 -3.51 -15.79
C GLN A 171 14.84 -4.26 -16.74
N HIS A 172 14.09 -5.29 -16.35
CA HIS A 172 13.34 -6.11 -17.33
C HIS A 172 12.15 -6.88 -16.71
N ASP A 173 11.25 -6.25 -15.97
CA ASP A 173 9.91 -6.84 -15.78
C ASP A 173 8.92 -6.11 -16.69
N PRO A 174 8.86 -6.45 -17.99
CA PRO A 174 7.98 -5.78 -18.94
C PRO A 174 6.52 -5.81 -18.49
N VAL A 175 6.12 -6.83 -17.73
CA VAL A 175 4.77 -6.96 -17.19
C VAL A 175 4.44 -5.84 -16.21
N VAL A 176 5.40 -5.40 -15.39
CA VAL A 176 5.18 -4.28 -14.46
C VAL A 176 5.14 -2.96 -15.24
N VAL A 177 6.08 -2.75 -16.14
CA VAL A 177 6.19 -1.52 -16.93
C VAL A 177 4.96 -1.31 -17.81
N GLU A 178 4.58 -2.31 -18.60
CA GLU A 178 3.39 -2.28 -19.46
C GLU A 178 2.11 -2.07 -18.65
N ARG A 179 2.00 -2.74 -17.49
CA ARG A 179 0.86 -2.56 -16.60
C ARG A 179 0.77 -1.13 -16.08
N GLU A 180 1.89 -0.52 -15.70
CA GLU A 180 1.88 0.86 -15.23
C GLU A 180 1.55 1.85 -16.33
N GLN A 181 2.12 1.68 -17.53
CA GLN A 181 1.75 2.48 -18.69
C GLN A 181 0.25 2.35 -18.98
N ALA A 182 -0.30 1.14 -18.95
CA ALA A 182 -1.73 0.91 -19.15
C ALA A 182 -2.62 1.52 -18.07
N LEU A 183 -2.12 1.70 -16.84
CA LEU A 183 -2.87 2.39 -15.77
C LEU A 183 -2.82 3.92 -15.95
N VAL A 184 -1.66 4.45 -16.31
CA VAL A 184 -1.44 5.89 -16.53
C VAL A 184 -2.18 6.38 -17.78
N GLN A 185 -2.24 5.59 -18.85
CA GLN A 185 -2.87 5.99 -20.11
C GLN A 185 -4.40 5.88 -20.12
N ARG A 186 -5.04 5.46 -19.01
CA ARG A 186 -6.52 5.39 -18.94
C ARG A 186 -7.15 6.77 -19.04
N THR A 187 -8.29 6.86 -19.73
CA THR A 187 -8.95 8.15 -19.98
C THR A 187 -9.57 8.73 -18.71
N PRO A 188 -9.73 10.07 -18.62
CA PRO A 188 -10.44 10.72 -17.50
C PRO A 188 -11.86 10.19 -17.30
N GLU A 189 -12.58 9.86 -18.37
CA GLU A 189 -13.95 9.35 -18.35
C GLU A 189 -14.02 7.95 -17.72
N GLU A 190 -13.13 7.04 -18.11
CA GLU A 190 -13.03 5.70 -17.52
C GLU A 190 -12.72 5.76 -16.02
N ARG A 191 -11.90 6.74 -15.60
CA ARG A 191 -11.56 6.98 -14.20
C ARG A 191 -12.77 7.51 -13.42
N ALA A 192 -13.47 8.51 -13.96
CA ALA A 192 -14.63 9.14 -13.33
C ALA A 192 -15.80 8.15 -13.15
N GLU A 193 -16.11 7.38 -14.19
CA GLU A 193 -17.17 6.37 -14.16
C GLU A 193 -16.88 5.28 -13.11
N ARG A 194 -15.60 4.90 -12.98
CA ARG A 194 -15.17 3.95 -11.95
C ARG A 194 -15.31 4.52 -10.53
N LEU A 195 -14.91 5.77 -10.30
CA LEU A 195 -15.09 6.45 -9.02
C LEU A 195 -16.57 6.55 -8.64
N ALA A 196 -17.44 6.87 -9.60
CA ALA A 196 -18.89 6.94 -9.39
C ALA A 196 -19.46 5.57 -8.98
N ARG A 197 -19.11 4.49 -9.72
CA ARG A 197 -19.51 3.11 -9.37
C ARG A 197 -19.00 2.67 -8.00
N ALA A 198 -17.77 3.06 -7.67
CA ALA A 198 -17.15 2.81 -6.38
C ALA A 198 -17.98 3.46 -5.25
N ARG A 199 -18.21 4.78 -5.33
CA ARG A 199 -18.92 5.55 -4.30
C ARG A 199 -20.34 5.06 -4.04
N ALA A 200 -21.08 4.68 -5.08
CA ALA A 200 -22.47 4.22 -4.94
C ALA A 200 -22.62 2.93 -4.11
N ARG A 201 -21.53 2.24 -3.76
CA ARG A 201 -21.54 0.92 -3.10
C ARG A 201 -21.08 0.93 -1.64
N VAL A 202 -20.57 2.04 -1.15
CA VAL A 202 -20.21 2.19 0.27
C VAL A 202 -21.41 2.75 1.00
N GLU A 203 -22.06 1.90 1.80
CA GLU A 203 -22.98 2.38 2.83
C GLU A 203 -22.15 3.16 3.85
N LEU A 204 -22.16 4.49 3.71
CA LEU A 204 -21.63 5.41 4.70
C LEU A 204 -22.44 5.22 5.98
N PHE A 205 -21.92 4.44 6.92
CA PHE A 205 -22.40 4.50 8.30
C PHE A 205 -22.12 5.92 8.79
N GLN A 206 -23.18 6.75 8.81
CA GLN A 206 -23.21 7.91 9.69
C GLN A 206 -23.05 7.36 11.10
N SER A 207 -21.83 7.43 11.64
CA SER A 207 -21.62 7.31 13.07
C SER A 207 -22.62 8.22 13.75
N ASN A 208 -23.42 7.66 14.66
CA ASN A 208 -24.49 8.30 15.43
C ASN A 208 -24.34 9.83 15.57
N ALA A 209 -25.44 10.52 15.26
CA ALA A 209 -25.65 11.94 15.50
C ALA A 209 -25.08 12.37 16.87
N GLY A 210 -23.98 13.13 16.84
CA GLY A 210 -23.34 13.65 18.05
C GLY A 210 -21.84 13.95 17.90
N ALA A 211 -21.12 13.31 16.97
CA ALA A 211 -19.72 13.62 16.69
C ALA A 211 -19.62 14.53 15.47
N ALA A 212 -18.97 15.68 15.64
CA ALA A 212 -18.77 16.67 14.59
C ALA A 212 -18.19 16.02 13.32
N LYS A 213 -18.80 16.33 12.16
CA LYS A 213 -18.31 15.96 10.83
C LYS A 213 -16.80 16.27 10.76
N PRO A 214 -15.92 15.35 10.31
CA PRO A 214 -14.54 15.71 10.03
C PRO A 214 -14.53 16.61 8.80
N ARG A 215 -14.68 17.91 9.06
CA ARG A 215 -14.49 18.98 8.10
C ARG A 215 -12.99 19.05 7.88
N VAL A 216 -12.53 18.52 6.75
CA VAL A 216 -11.13 18.65 6.31
C VAL A 216 -10.91 20.14 5.98
N GLU A 217 -10.55 20.91 7.00
CA GLU A 217 -10.00 22.26 6.83
C GLU A 217 -8.48 22.17 6.76
N LEU A 218 -7.99 22.49 5.57
CA LEU A 218 -6.58 22.58 5.21
C LEU A 218 -5.95 23.76 5.95
N PHE A 219 -5.24 23.49 7.04
CA PHE A 219 -4.28 24.43 7.61
C PHE A 219 -2.86 23.97 7.28
N THR A 220 -2.19 24.80 6.48
CA THR A 220 -0.75 24.74 6.22
C THR A 220 0.00 24.82 7.54
N THR A 221 0.90 23.90 7.85
CA THR A 221 1.94 24.18 8.86
C THR A 221 3.22 23.39 8.64
N SER A 222 4.29 24.19 8.64
CA SER A 222 5.70 23.98 8.98
C SER A 222 6.15 22.62 9.52
N ALA A 223 7.32 22.24 9.02
CA ALA A 223 8.12 21.07 9.31
C ALA A 223 8.52 20.89 10.79
N SER A 224 8.62 19.62 11.21
CA SER A 224 9.58 19.22 12.24
C SER A 224 9.89 17.72 12.12
N THR A 225 11.19 17.43 12.10
CA THR A 225 11.91 16.17 11.95
C THR A 225 11.84 15.27 13.18
N LEU A 226 11.77 13.93 13.01
CA LEU A 226 12.19 12.95 14.01
C LEU A 226 12.60 11.60 13.38
N ALA A 227 13.54 10.93 14.06
CA ALA A 227 14.49 9.93 13.55
C ALA A 227 13.92 8.51 13.30
N LYS A 228 14.60 7.77 12.41
CA LYS A 228 14.24 6.45 11.87
C LYS A 228 14.71 5.26 12.75
N PRO A 229 13.89 4.20 12.93
CA PRO A 229 14.36 2.87 13.27
C PRO A 229 14.53 1.97 12.04
N ARG A 230 15.35 0.93 12.20
CA ARG A 230 16.08 0.16 11.18
C ARG A 230 15.28 -1.05 10.66
N VAL A 231 15.21 -1.20 9.33
CA VAL A 231 14.70 -2.39 8.63
C VAL A 231 15.85 -3.38 8.41
N GLU A 232 15.67 -4.64 8.80
CA GLU A 232 16.66 -5.70 8.54
C GLU A 232 16.49 -6.25 7.12
N LEU A 233 17.49 -5.99 6.27
CA LEU A 233 17.69 -6.63 4.98
C LEU A 233 18.58 -7.87 5.21
N PHE A 234 18.06 -9.07 4.97
CA PHE A 234 18.86 -10.28 5.02
C PHE A 234 19.51 -10.56 3.65
N GLY A 235 20.84 -10.60 3.62
CA GLY A 235 21.63 -11.23 2.54
C GLY A 235 22.92 -10.52 2.13
N ASN A 236 24.03 -10.79 2.81
CA ASN A 236 25.26 -11.40 2.22
C ASN A 236 26.37 -11.49 3.29
N ALA A 237 26.72 -12.70 3.68
CA ALA A 237 27.92 -12.98 4.47
C ALA A 237 29.07 -13.28 3.51
N ALA A 238 30.20 -12.55 3.62
CA ALA A 238 31.55 -13.12 3.51
C ALA A 238 32.67 -12.09 3.76
N ARG A 239 33.55 -12.47 4.70
CA ARG A 239 34.99 -12.18 4.85
C ARG A 239 35.47 -10.77 5.22
N SER A 240 35.75 -10.61 6.52
CA SER A 240 36.83 -9.75 7.04
C SER A 240 38.11 -10.59 7.18
N LEU A 241 39.17 -10.16 6.48
CA LEU A 241 40.55 -10.60 6.70
C LEU A 241 41.10 -9.88 7.95
N ARG A 242 41.55 -10.65 8.93
CA ARG A 242 42.36 -10.19 10.06
C ARG A 242 43.83 -10.26 9.67
N GLY A 243 44.57 -9.20 9.96
CA GLY A 243 46.02 -9.16 9.89
C GLY A 243 46.55 -8.00 10.72
N ALA A 244 46.65 -8.21 12.04
CA ALA A 244 47.39 -7.34 12.94
C ALA A 244 48.80 -7.92 13.13
N LYS A 245 49.84 -7.11 12.91
CA LYS A 245 51.13 -7.21 13.60
C LYS A 245 51.71 -5.80 13.81
N THR A 246 52.31 -5.68 14.99
CA THR A 246 52.73 -4.52 15.79
C THR A 246 54.04 -3.86 15.33
N PRO A 247 54.38 -2.66 15.87
CA PRO A 247 55.60 -1.92 15.56
C PRO A 247 56.75 -2.31 16.50
N GLU A 248 57.99 -2.26 16.02
CA GLU A 248 59.19 -2.17 16.86
C GLU A 248 60.34 -1.50 16.09
N GLU A 249 61.09 -0.68 16.82
CA GLU A 249 62.13 0.27 16.42
C GLU A 249 63.46 -0.43 16.08
N ALA A 250 64.13 0.02 15.01
CA ALA A 250 65.59 0.22 14.85
C ALA A 250 65.91 0.57 13.38
#